data_AF-A0A7I4FVA9-F1
#
_entry.id   AF-A0A7I4FVA9-F1
#
_cell.length_a   1.000
_cell.length_b   1.000
_cell.length_c   1.000
_cell.angle_alpha   90.00
_cell.angle_beta   90.00
_cell.angle_gamma   90.00
#
_symmetry.space_group_name_H-M   'P 1'
#
loop_
_entity.id
_entity.type
_entity.pdbx_description
1 polymer ?
#
loop_
_entity_poly.entity_id
_entity_poly.type
_entity_poly.pdbx_seq_one_letter_code
_entity_poly.pdbx_strand_id
1 'polypeptide(L)'
;MLGEDGMEPFMGMKVRRHSSMYRVYSADYIDVPANPTIVKLLSKQGDKQVLFADNIMKVNRKCKLVRRVLIVTDVAIYMLDSVFFRLKHRIPMQASEWLVQNIDKVSLSELSDNFLAVSVPSEYDFLIASTRKSEIVTVLVEAVKQLTTTLPENELQSGCQLAQKFTKLVGVLNGVCSFEYRIDAEHTREVHFESVEDGGTKTKFVDK
;
A
#
# COMPACT_ATOMS: atom_id res chain seq x y z
N MET A 1 9.74 8.84 17.82
CA MET A 1 10.83 9.41 17.00
C MET A 1 11.32 8.28 16.11
N LEU A 2 10.92 8.26 14.83
CA LEU A 2 11.47 7.32 13.86
C LEU A 2 12.82 7.90 13.41
N GLY A 3 13.90 7.17 13.67
CA GLY A 3 15.29 7.63 13.50
C GLY A 3 15.69 7.82 12.03
N GLU A 4 16.70 8.67 11.83
CA GLU A 4 17.21 9.17 10.55
C GLU A 4 17.89 8.11 9.65
N ASP A 5 17.89 6.83 10.01
CA ASP A 5 18.50 5.73 9.24
C ASP A 5 17.47 4.90 8.43
N GLY A 6 16.28 5.46 8.19
CA GLY A 6 15.27 4.87 7.32
C GLY A 6 15.68 4.98 5.85
N MET A 7 16.41 3.99 5.32
CA MET A 7 16.72 3.83 3.90
C MET A 7 15.51 4.22 3.04
N GLU A 8 15.63 5.28 2.25
CA GLU A 8 14.51 5.81 1.47
C GLU A 8 13.89 4.69 0.62
N PRO A 9 12.59 4.37 0.78
CA PRO A 9 11.96 3.23 0.10
C PRO A 9 11.90 3.39 -1.43
N PHE A 10 12.28 4.56 -1.94
CA PHE A 10 12.30 4.87 -3.36
C PHE A 10 13.70 5.14 -3.92
N MET A 11 14.78 5.05 -3.11
CA MET A 11 16.19 5.18 -3.54
C MET A 11 16.43 6.34 -4.53
N GLY A 12 15.78 7.50 -4.33
CA GLY A 12 15.86 8.65 -5.24
C GLY A 12 15.20 8.51 -6.63
N MET A 13 14.66 7.35 -7.01
CA MET A 13 14.08 7.10 -8.35
C MET A 13 12.64 7.60 -8.52
N LYS A 14 11.96 7.96 -7.44
CA LYS A 14 10.58 8.46 -7.49
C LYS A 14 10.54 9.97 -7.37
N VAL A 15 9.86 10.64 -8.31
CA VAL A 15 9.59 12.08 -8.21
C VAL A 15 8.63 12.33 -7.05
N ARG A 16 9.15 12.87 -5.95
CA ARG A 16 8.34 13.22 -4.78
C ARG A 16 7.88 14.67 -4.87
N ARG A 17 6.63 14.91 -4.47
CA ARG A 17 6.17 16.28 -4.22
C ARG A 17 6.93 16.85 -3.03
N HIS A 18 7.32 18.11 -3.10
CA HIS A 18 8.00 18.82 -2.00
C HIS A 18 7.24 18.72 -0.67
N SER A 19 5.90 18.78 -0.71
CA SER A 19 5.03 18.64 0.47
C SER A 19 5.05 17.25 1.13
N SER A 20 5.50 16.21 0.42
CA SER A 20 5.63 14.86 0.96
C SER A 20 6.99 14.58 1.59
N MET A 21 8.03 15.35 1.25
CA MET A 21 9.39 15.12 1.77
C MET A 21 9.56 15.58 3.22
N TYR A 22 8.86 16.64 3.63
CA TYR A 22 8.98 17.23 4.97
C TYR A 22 7.80 16.93 5.89
N ARG A 23 6.93 15.98 5.50
CA ARG A 23 5.72 15.68 6.27
C ARG A 23 6.08 14.79 7.47
N VAL A 24 5.69 15.24 8.67
CA VAL A 24 5.70 14.38 9.86
C VAL A 24 4.61 13.32 9.70
N TYR A 25 5.01 12.04 9.70
CA TYR A 25 4.09 10.90 9.62
C TYR A 25 3.36 10.71 10.96
N SER A 26 2.03 10.76 10.91
CA SER A 26 1.17 10.61 12.10
C SER A 26 0.76 9.16 12.35
N ALA A 27 0.92 8.26 11.36
CA ALA A 27 0.41 6.89 11.33
C ALA A 27 -1.12 6.78 11.43
N ASP A 28 -1.77 7.34 12.44
CA ASP A 28 -3.23 7.36 12.60
C ASP A 28 -3.81 8.74 12.24
N TYR A 29 -4.60 8.79 11.16
CA TYR A 29 -5.25 10.00 10.65
C TYR A 29 -6.77 10.00 10.81
N ILE A 30 -7.33 8.95 11.42
CA ILE A 30 -8.77 8.81 11.65
C ILE A 30 -9.13 8.70 13.14
N ASP A 31 -8.12 8.73 14.02
CA ASP A 31 -8.27 8.57 15.46
C ASP A 31 -8.98 7.24 15.78
N VAL A 32 -8.32 6.13 15.42
CA VAL A 32 -8.82 4.77 15.65
C VAL A 32 -9.29 4.56 17.09
N PRO A 33 -8.55 4.99 18.14
CA PRO A 33 -9.00 4.84 19.54
C PRO A 33 -10.35 5.50 19.83
N ALA A 34 -10.69 6.60 19.15
CA ALA A 34 -11.97 7.29 19.31
C ALA A 34 -13.15 6.58 18.61
N ASN A 35 -12.90 5.50 17.85
CA ASN A 35 -13.93 4.74 17.15
C ASN A 35 -14.15 3.33 17.75
N PRO A 36 -15.17 3.14 18.61
CA PRO A 36 -15.43 1.86 19.27
C PRO A 36 -15.68 0.69 18.32
N THR A 37 -16.20 0.96 17.11
CA THR A 37 -16.47 -0.08 16.12
C THR A 37 -15.17 -0.67 15.57
N ILE A 38 -14.19 0.19 15.28
CA ILE A 38 -12.87 -0.22 14.81
C ILE A 38 -12.10 -0.90 15.95
N VAL A 39 -12.08 -0.31 17.15
CA VAL A 39 -11.41 -0.90 18.32
C VAL A 39 -11.92 -2.30 18.59
N LYS A 40 -13.25 -2.50 18.63
CA LYS A 40 -13.86 -3.81 18.84
C LYS A 40 -13.51 -4.81 17.72
N LEU A 41 -13.43 -4.35 16.47
CA LEU A 41 -13.02 -5.19 15.34
C LEU A 41 -11.57 -5.68 15.51
N LEU A 42 -10.64 -4.78 15.78
CA LEU A 42 -9.21 -5.09 15.94
C LEU A 42 -8.97 -5.99 17.16
N SER A 43 -9.60 -5.70 18.30
CA SER A 43 -9.50 -6.55 19.50
C SER A 43 -10.02 -7.97 19.25
N LYS A 44 -11.08 -8.13 18.45
CA LYS A 44 -11.62 -9.47 18.10
C LYS A 44 -10.65 -10.26 17.21
N GLN A 45 -9.87 -9.59 16.38
CA GLN A 45 -8.90 -10.20 15.47
C GLN A 45 -7.52 -10.39 16.12
N GLY A 46 -7.32 -9.85 17.33
CA GLY A 46 -6.07 -9.97 18.07
C GLY A 46 -4.96 -9.04 17.60
N ASP A 47 -5.28 -8.00 16.81
CA ASP A 47 -4.30 -6.99 16.40
C ASP A 47 -3.89 -6.17 17.62
N LYS A 48 -2.58 -5.95 17.78
CA LYS A 48 -2.02 -5.26 18.95
C LYS A 48 -1.62 -3.84 18.63
N GLN A 49 -1.27 -3.57 17.37
CA GLN A 49 -0.74 -2.28 16.96
C GLN A 49 -1.35 -1.84 15.62
N VAL A 50 -1.83 -0.59 15.59
CA VAL A 50 -2.14 0.11 14.34
C VAL A 50 -0.86 0.77 13.84
N LEU A 51 -0.42 0.40 12.64
CA LEU A 51 0.77 0.95 11.98
C LEU A 51 0.42 2.10 11.04
N PHE A 52 -0.79 2.07 10.47
CA PHE A 52 -1.32 3.16 9.65
C PHE A 52 -2.85 3.13 9.63
N ALA A 53 -3.52 4.28 9.63
CA ALA A 53 -4.96 4.38 9.42
C ALA A 53 -5.34 5.69 8.72
N ASP A 54 -6.06 5.61 7.59
CA ASP A 54 -6.49 6.79 6.83
C ASP A 54 -7.72 6.52 5.96
N ASN A 55 -8.39 7.59 5.54
CA ASN A 55 -9.37 7.56 4.46
C ASN A 55 -8.66 7.54 3.10
N ILE A 56 -8.94 6.52 2.29
CA ILE A 56 -8.38 6.37 0.94
C ILE A 56 -9.48 6.24 -0.11
N MET A 57 -9.09 6.35 -1.38
CA MET A 57 -9.96 6.12 -2.52
C MET A 57 -9.64 4.78 -3.17
N LYS A 58 -10.53 3.79 -3.05
CA LYS A 58 -10.38 2.50 -3.75
C LYS A 58 -10.96 2.62 -5.16
N VAL A 59 -10.23 2.16 -6.17
CA VAL A 59 -10.77 1.98 -7.51
C VAL A 59 -11.59 0.69 -7.53
N ASN A 60 -12.89 0.77 -7.82
CA ASN A 60 -13.74 -0.40 -7.94
C ASN A 60 -13.63 -1.05 -9.34
N ARG A 61 -14.30 -2.19 -9.53
CA ARG A 61 -14.31 -2.90 -10.84
C ARG A 61 -14.83 -2.05 -12.00
N LYS A 62 -15.66 -1.04 -11.73
CA LYS A 62 -16.20 -0.10 -12.72
C LYS A 62 -15.34 1.16 -12.90
N CYS A 63 -14.07 1.14 -12.48
CA CYS A 63 -13.14 2.28 -12.52
C CYS A 63 -13.60 3.52 -11.75
N LYS A 64 -14.54 3.37 -10.80
CA LYS A 64 -14.98 4.48 -9.96
C LYS A 64 -14.20 4.49 -8.66
N LEU A 65 -13.82 5.69 -8.22
CA LEU A 65 -13.23 5.92 -6.92
C LEU A 65 -14.31 5.82 -5.84
N VAL A 66 -14.08 4.96 -4.86
CA VAL A 66 -14.99 4.73 -3.74
C VAL A 66 -14.22 4.92 -2.44
N ARG A 67 -14.72 5.79 -1.56
CA ARG A 67 -14.10 6.06 -0.26
C ARG A 67 -14.12 4.83 0.64
N ARG A 68 -12.96 4.50 1.21
CA ARG A 68 -12.76 3.41 2.17
C ARG A 68 -11.83 3.88 3.27
N VAL A 69 -11.90 3.22 4.42
CA VAL A 69 -10.88 3.35 5.45
C VAL A 69 -9.88 2.22 5.25
N LEU A 70 -8.60 2.57 5.12
CA LEU A 70 -7.49 1.64 5.11
C LEU A 70 -6.86 1.63 6.50
N ILE A 71 -6.69 0.46 7.08
CA ILE A 71 -5.94 0.27 8.33
C ILE A 71 -4.88 -0.79 8.06
N VAL A 72 -3.63 -0.50 8.40
CA VAL A 72 -2.53 -1.47 8.42
C VAL A 72 -2.16 -1.69 9.88
N THR A 73 -2.02 -2.96 10.26
CA THR A 73 -1.66 -3.38 11.61
C THR A 73 -0.43 -4.28 11.56
N ASP A 74 0.03 -4.73 12.72
CA ASP A 74 1.08 -5.74 12.86
C ASP A 74 0.67 -7.12 12.30
N VAL A 75 -0.63 -7.38 12.11
CA VAL A 75 -1.15 -8.70 11.73
C VAL A 75 -1.88 -8.72 10.38
N ALA A 76 -2.49 -7.62 9.95
CA ALA A 76 -3.31 -7.58 8.74
C ALA A 76 -3.52 -6.18 8.16
N ILE A 77 -3.91 -6.15 6.88
CA ILE A 77 -4.47 -4.97 6.21
C ILE A 77 -5.99 -5.07 6.20
N TYR A 78 -6.66 -4.00 6.62
CA TYR A 78 -8.12 -3.89 6.64
C TYR A 78 -8.59 -2.82 5.67
N MET A 79 -9.66 -3.15 4.95
CA MET A 79 -10.43 -2.22 4.15
C MET A 79 -11.86 -2.16 4.69
N LEU A 80 -12.23 -1.01 5.25
CA LEU A 80 -13.55 -0.80 5.84
C LEU A 80 -14.39 0.15 4.98
N ASP A 81 -15.72 0.02 5.12
CA ASP A 81 -16.65 1.05 4.69
C ASP A 81 -16.35 2.38 5.40
N SER A 82 -16.40 3.51 4.67
CA SER A 82 -16.02 4.81 5.23
C SER A 82 -17.11 5.49 6.06
N VAL A 83 -18.35 4.98 6.01
CA VAL A 83 -19.48 5.55 6.77
C VAL A 83 -19.74 4.71 8.01
N PHE A 84 -19.86 3.39 7.83
CA PHE A 84 -20.27 2.48 8.91
C PHE A 84 -19.13 1.63 9.47
N PHE A 85 -17.89 1.80 8.99
CA PHE A 85 -16.72 1.04 9.41
C PHE A 85 -16.88 -0.49 9.32
N ARG A 86 -17.81 -0.94 8.48
CA ARG A 86 -18.05 -2.38 8.24
C ARG A 86 -16.87 -2.95 7.47
N LEU A 87 -16.34 -4.08 7.94
CA LEU A 87 -15.27 -4.80 7.26
C LEU A 87 -15.71 -5.19 5.84
N LYS A 88 -14.99 -4.70 4.84
CA LYS A 88 -15.19 -5.06 3.43
C LYS A 88 -14.19 -6.09 2.97
N HIS A 89 -12.96 -5.99 3.48
CA HIS A 89 -11.92 -6.95 3.17
C HIS A 89 -10.81 -6.93 4.23
N ARG A 90 -10.19 -8.08 4.47
CA ARG A 90 -9.07 -8.26 5.38
C ARG A 90 -8.03 -9.13 4.68
N ILE A 91 -6.80 -8.66 4.64
CA ILE A 91 -5.65 -9.39 4.11
C ILE A 91 -4.74 -9.71 5.29
N PRO A 92 -4.72 -10.96 5.78
CA PRO A 92 -3.81 -11.36 6.84
C PRO A 92 -2.36 -11.23 6.37
N MET A 93 -1.49 -10.61 7.16
CA MET A 93 -0.05 -10.55 6.91
C MET A 93 0.61 -11.66 7.73
N GLN A 94 0.50 -12.90 7.23
CA GLN A 94 1.18 -14.05 7.83
C GLN A 94 2.54 -14.23 7.19
N ALA A 95 3.58 -14.30 8.02
CA ALA A 95 4.90 -14.71 7.60
C ALA A 95 4.91 -16.23 7.36
N SER A 96 5.46 -16.62 6.21
CA SER A 96 6.00 -17.95 5.93
C SER A 96 7.50 -17.84 5.83
N GLU A 97 8.22 -18.97 5.84
CA GLU A 97 9.70 -19.07 5.81
C GLU A 97 10.41 -18.11 4.83
N TRP A 98 9.76 -17.61 3.77
CA TRP A 98 10.37 -16.68 2.83
C TRP A 98 9.43 -15.57 2.29
N LEU A 99 8.16 -15.51 2.69
CA LEU A 99 7.18 -14.61 2.07
C LEU A 99 6.04 -14.25 3.01
N VAL A 100 5.54 -13.01 2.89
CA VAL A 100 4.20 -12.67 3.39
C VAL A 100 3.19 -13.32 2.44
N GLN A 101 2.58 -14.44 2.84
CA GLN A 101 1.88 -15.32 1.90
C GLN A 101 0.75 -14.63 1.11
N ASN A 102 0.14 -13.60 1.69
CA ASN A 102 -1.03 -12.95 1.11
C ASN A 102 -0.70 -11.64 0.38
N ILE A 103 0.56 -11.19 0.37
CA ILE A 103 0.95 -9.98 -0.36
C ILE A 103 2.22 -10.27 -1.15
N ASP A 104 2.10 -10.30 -2.47
CA ASP A 104 3.23 -10.54 -3.39
C ASP A 104 4.08 -9.27 -3.55
N LYS A 105 3.42 -8.18 -3.93
CA LYS A 105 4.08 -6.91 -4.24
C LYS A 105 3.14 -5.72 -4.13
N VAL A 106 3.74 -4.53 -4.03
CA VAL A 106 3.10 -3.24 -4.17
C VAL A 106 3.66 -2.57 -5.44
N SER A 107 2.77 -2.28 -6.41
CA SER A 107 3.14 -1.63 -7.67
C SER A 107 2.81 -0.13 -7.62
N LEU A 108 3.74 0.71 -8.09
CA LEU A 108 3.58 2.16 -8.12
C LEU A 108 4.38 2.78 -9.27
N SER A 109 3.87 3.90 -9.77
CA SER A 109 4.52 4.71 -10.80
C SER A 109 5.61 5.60 -10.21
N GLU A 110 6.63 5.89 -11.02
CA GLU A 110 7.68 6.89 -10.77
C GLU A 110 7.17 8.34 -10.82
N LEU A 111 5.99 8.55 -11.41
CA LEU A 111 5.35 9.86 -11.51
C LEU A 111 4.75 10.31 -10.17
N SER A 112 4.37 11.59 -10.14
CA SER A 112 3.77 12.21 -8.96
C SER A 112 2.29 11.86 -8.76
N ASP A 113 1.79 10.73 -9.26
CA ASP A 113 0.42 10.28 -9.02
C ASP A 113 0.18 9.86 -7.54
N ASN A 114 -1.05 9.52 -7.19
CA ASN A 114 -1.43 9.08 -5.84
C ASN A 114 -1.78 7.58 -5.76
N PHE A 115 -1.64 6.83 -6.84
CA PHE A 115 -2.06 5.44 -6.98
C PHE A 115 -0.98 4.44 -6.55
N LEU A 116 -1.43 3.35 -5.94
CA LEU A 116 -0.63 2.15 -5.68
C LEU A 116 -1.53 0.92 -5.79
N ALA A 117 -1.00 -0.19 -6.31
CA ALA A 117 -1.69 -1.47 -6.32
C ALA A 117 -1.04 -2.43 -5.33
N VAL A 118 -1.84 -3.11 -4.51
CA VAL A 118 -1.40 -4.20 -3.63
C VAL A 118 -1.80 -5.52 -4.27
N SER A 119 -0.82 -6.37 -4.61
CA SER A 119 -1.06 -7.66 -5.25
C SER A 119 -1.26 -8.75 -4.21
N VAL A 120 -2.36 -9.49 -4.32
CA VAL A 120 -2.80 -10.52 -3.37
C VAL A 120 -2.98 -11.83 -4.12
N PRO A 121 -1.98 -12.72 -4.18
CA PRO A 121 -1.97 -13.91 -5.05
C PRO A 121 -3.19 -14.81 -4.90
N SER A 122 -3.61 -15.03 -3.65
CA SER A 122 -4.76 -15.86 -3.28
C SER A 122 -6.10 -15.28 -3.71
N GLU A 123 -6.15 -14.01 -4.09
CA GLU A 123 -7.36 -13.29 -4.48
C GLU A 123 -7.08 -12.32 -5.65
N TYR A 124 -7.75 -11.17 -5.65
CA TYR A 124 -7.59 -10.09 -6.60
C TYR A 124 -6.83 -8.92 -5.98
N ASP A 125 -6.23 -8.09 -6.83
CA ASP A 125 -5.38 -7.00 -6.41
C ASP A 125 -6.20 -5.76 -6.02
N PHE A 126 -5.64 -4.91 -5.14
CA PHE A 126 -6.27 -3.67 -4.70
C PHE A 126 -5.59 -2.47 -5.31
N LEU A 127 -6.27 -1.76 -6.21
CA LEU A 127 -5.84 -0.44 -6.64
C LEU A 127 -6.46 0.65 -5.75
N ILE A 128 -5.61 1.43 -5.09
CA ILE A 128 -6.01 2.54 -4.22
C ILE A 128 -5.29 3.83 -4.62
N ALA A 129 -5.90 4.97 -4.28
CA ALA A 129 -5.30 6.28 -4.36
C ALA A 129 -5.29 6.96 -2.98
N SER A 130 -4.13 7.50 -2.59
CA SER A 130 -3.94 8.25 -1.34
C SER A 130 -2.88 9.33 -1.51
N THR A 131 -3.11 10.51 -0.90
CA THR A 131 -2.10 11.57 -0.79
C THR A 131 -0.95 11.18 0.14
N ARG A 132 -1.13 10.13 0.94
CA ARG A 132 -0.14 9.52 1.84
C ARG A 132 0.47 8.24 1.25
N LYS A 133 0.46 8.09 -0.09
CA LYS A 133 1.04 6.93 -0.81
C LYS A 133 2.42 6.55 -0.28
N SER A 134 3.32 7.52 -0.06
CA SER A 134 4.68 7.25 0.41
C SER A 134 4.72 6.65 1.82
N GLU A 135 3.89 7.13 2.73
CA GLU A 135 3.78 6.60 4.09
C GLU A 135 3.21 5.19 4.09
N ILE A 136 2.15 4.94 3.30
CA ILE A 136 1.56 3.59 3.15
C ILE A 136 2.61 2.60 2.67
N VAL A 137 3.39 2.94 1.63
CA VAL A 137 4.45 2.06 1.11
C VAL A 137 5.53 1.82 2.17
N THR A 138 5.95 2.87 2.89
CA THR A 138 6.96 2.77 3.94
C THR A 138 6.49 1.81 5.04
N VAL A 139 5.27 2.01 5.54
CA VAL A 139 4.65 1.17 6.58
C VAL A 139 4.53 -0.29 6.12
N LEU A 140 4.11 -0.54 4.88
CA LEU A 140 4.01 -1.91 4.36
C LEU A 140 5.38 -2.57 4.23
N VAL A 141 6.39 -1.85 3.74
CA VAL A 141 7.76 -2.37 3.62
C VAL A 141 8.35 -2.67 5.00
N GLU A 142 8.17 -1.78 5.97
CA GLU A 142 8.63 -1.99 7.35
C GLU A 142 7.91 -3.16 8.03
N ALA A 143 6.59 -3.27 7.87
CA ALA A 143 5.81 -4.39 8.40
C ALA A 143 6.27 -5.73 7.80
N VAL A 144 6.52 -5.79 6.50
CA VAL A 144 7.06 -7.00 5.84
C VAL A 144 8.45 -7.33 6.38
N LYS A 145 9.34 -6.34 6.50
CA LYS A 145 10.69 -6.55 7.07
C LYS A 145 10.60 -7.12 8.48
N GLN A 146 9.79 -6.53 9.35
CA GLN A 146 9.63 -6.98 10.74
C GLN A 146 9.13 -8.44 10.82
N LEU A 147 8.13 -8.80 10.00
CA LEU A 147 7.59 -10.15 9.90
C LEU A 147 8.63 -11.18 9.40
N THR A 148 9.57 -10.75 8.56
CA THR A 148 10.66 -11.62 8.08
C THR A 148 11.84 -11.71 9.04
N THR A 149 12.12 -10.67 9.83
CA THR A 149 13.23 -10.67 10.82
C THR A 149 12.95 -11.53 12.06
N THR A 150 11.70 -11.91 12.30
CA THR A 150 11.34 -12.86 13.37
C THR A 150 11.66 -14.33 12.99
N LEU A 151 12.17 -14.58 11.79
CA LEU A 151 12.66 -15.88 11.32
C LEU A 151 14.15 -16.05 11.72
N PRO A 152 14.66 -17.29 11.89
CA PRO A 152 15.99 -17.55 12.46
C PRO A 152 17.15 -16.80 11.78
N GLU A 153 18.15 -16.41 12.58
CA GLU A 153 19.21 -15.40 12.33
C GLU A 153 20.12 -15.60 11.10
N ASN A 154 20.03 -16.73 10.40
CA ASN A 154 20.94 -17.05 9.29
C ASN A 154 20.63 -16.27 7.99
N GLU A 155 19.59 -15.43 7.97
CA GLU A 155 19.03 -14.85 6.73
C GLU A 155 18.81 -13.32 6.77
N LEU A 156 19.53 -12.58 7.62
CA LEU A 156 19.37 -11.12 7.73
C LEU A 156 19.67 -10.35 6.43
N GLN A 157 20.52 -10.91 5.55
CA GLN A 157 20.80 -10.38 4.21
C GLN A 157 19.56 -10.44 3.27
N SER A 158 18.61 -11.34 3.55
CA SER A 158 17.45 -11.64 2.72
C SER A 158 16.31 -10.61 2.88
N GLY A 159 16.13 -10.04 4.07
CA GLY A 159 15.05 -9.08 4.36
C GLY A 159 15.12 -7.80 3.52
N CYS A 160 16.34 -7.29 3.26
CA CYS A 160 16.55 -6.14 2.37
C CYS A 160 16.25 -6.45 0.89
N GLN A 161 16.62 -7.65 0.40
CA GLN A 161 16.29 -8.06 -0.98
C GLN A 161 14.79 -8.33 -1.15
N LEU A 162 14.12 -8.85 -0.11
CA LEU A 162 12.67 -9.05 -0.09
C LEU A 162 11.92 -7.72 -0.17
N ALA A 163 12.35 -6.70 0.59
CA ALA A 163 11.76 -5.36 0.50
C ALA A 163 11.86 -4.75 -0.91
N GLN A 164 12.97 -5.00 -1.61
CA GLN A 164 13.16 -4.59 -3.01
C GLN A 164 12.26 -5.35 -3.99
N LYS A 165 12.06 -6.66 -3.78
CA LYS A 165 11.10 -7.46 -4.57
C LYS A 165 9.65 -7.07 -4.28
N PHE A 166 9.36 -6.68 -3.04
CA PHE A 166 8.03 -6.29 -2.57
C PHE A 166 7.57 -4.97 -3.19
N THR A 167 8.46 -4.03 -3.50
CA THR A 167 8.10 -2.74 -4.08
C THR A 167 8.46 -2.71 -5.56
N LYS A 168 7.45 -2.82 -6.44
CA LYS A 168 7.65 -2.65 -7.89
C LYS A 168 7.44 -1.20 -8.28
N LEU A 169 8.56 -0.47 -8.41
CA LEU A 169 8.57 0.84 -9.05
C LEU A 169 8.52 0.65 -10.57
N VAL A 170 7.64 1.38 -11.24
CA VAL A 170 7.45 1.25 -12.69
C VAL A 170 7.88 2.53 -13.40
N GLY A 171 8.82 2.38 -14.31
CA GLY A 171 9.40 3.46 -15.08
C GLY A 171 8.45 4.10 -16.09
N VAL A 172 8.86 5.27 -16.58
CA VAL A 172 8.19 5.98 -17.67
C VAL A 172 8.82 5.57 -19.00
N LEU A 173 8.00 5.11 -19.95
CA LEU A 173 8.41 4.84 -21.33
C LEU A 173 7.53 5.67 -22.27
N ASN A 174 8.15 6.45 -23.16
CA ASN A 174 7.44 7.33 -24.11
C ASN A 174 6.44 8.28 -23.43
N GLY A 175 6.77 8.80 -22.25
CA GLY A 175 5.91 9.71 -21.49
C GLY A 175 4.76 9.05 -20.74
N VAL A 176 4.64 7.71 -20.82
CA VAL A 176 3.61 6.93 -20.14
C VAL A 176 4.27 6.01 -19.11
N CYS A 177 3.76 6.00 -17.89
CA CYS A 177 4.02 4.93 -16.94
C CYS A 177 2.75 4.09 -16.79
N SER A 178 2.83 2.76 -16.88
CA SER A 178 1.66 1.92 -16.70
C SER A 178 1.99 0.65 -15.92
N PHE A 179 1.02 0.16 -15.16
CA PHE A 179 1.14 -1.15 -14.52
C PHE A 179 -0.19 -1.88 -14.47
N GLU A 180 -0.09 -3.20 -14.48
CA GLU A 180 -1.22 -4.13 -14.42
C GLU A 180 -1.60 -4.49 -12.98
N TYR A 181 -2.88 -4.79 -12.80
CA TYR A 181 -3.42 -5.35 -11.57
C TYR A 181 -4.63 -6.26 -11.88
N ARG A 182 -4.76 -7.36 -11.13
CA ARG A 182 -5.86 -8.32 -11.28
C ARG A 182 -7.13 -7.80 -10.62
N ILE A 183 -8.23 -7.75 -11.36
CA ILE A 183 -9.54 -7.31 -10.86
C ILE A 183 -10.31 -8.49 -10.24
N ASP A 184 -10.11 -9.67 -10.80
CA ASP A 184 -10.58 -10.98 -10.35
C ASP A 184 -9.72 -12.10 -10.96
N ALA A 185 -10.18 -13.35 -10.87
CA ALA A 185 -9.45 -14.52 -11.33
C ALA A 185 -9.22 -14.55 -12.85
N GLU A 186 -10.05 -13.85 -13.63
CA GLU A 186 -10.03 -13.93 -15.10
C GLU A 186 -9.64 -12.58 -15.74
N HIS A 187 -9.84 -11.47 -15.04
CA HIS A 187 -9.68 -10.13 -15.62
C HIS A 187 -8.50 -9.38 -15.02
N THR A 188 -7.67 -8.83 -15.91
CA THR A 188 -6.59 -7.91 -15.57
C THR A 188 -6.88 -6.53 -16.16
N ARG A 189 -6.48 -5.47 -15.47
CA ARG A 189 -6.58 -4.10 -15.94
C ARG A 189 -5.24 -3.42 -15.83
N GLU A 190 -4.98 -2.53 -16.78
CA GLU A 190 -3.83 -1.67 -16.76
C GLU A 190 -4.24 -0.24 -16.39
N VAL A 191 -3.48 0.38 -15.48
CA VAL A 191 -3.59 1.81 -15.19
C VAL A 191 -2.42 2.54 -15.84
N HIS A 192 -2.73 3.58 -16.59
CA HIS A 192 -1.79 4.42 -17.34
C HIS A 192 -1.71 5.79 -16.68
N PHE A 193 -0.49 6.30 -16.55
CA PHE A 193 -0.14 7.60 -15.99
C PHE A 193 0.65 8.39 -17.02
N GLU A 194 0.18 9.59 -17.33
CA GLU A 194 0.82 10.52 -18.27
C GLU A 194 1.09 11.84 -17.56
N SER A 195 2.31 12.36 -17.66
CA SER A 195 2.61 13.72 -17.21
C SER A 195 1.89 14.74 -18.08
N VAL A 196 1.32 15.77 -17.46
CA VAL A 196 0.66 16.89 -18.14
C VAL A 196 1.56 18.12 -18.03
N GLU A 197 1.51 19.03 -19.00
CA GLU A 197 2.36 20.23 -19.08
C GLU A 197 2.34 21.07 -17.80
N ASP A 198 1.22 21.11 -17.08
CA ASP A 198 1.06 21.84 -15.82
C ASP A 198 1.69 21.14 -14.59
N GLY A 199 2.48 20.09 -14.78
CA GLY A 199 3.07 19.28 -13.69
C GLY A 199 2.08 18.32 -13.02
N GLY A 200 0.86 18.20 -13.56
CA GLY A 200 -0.13 17.20 -13.14
C GLY A 200 0.15 15.82 -13.72
N THR A 201 -0.62 14.83 -13.28
CA THR A 201 -0.60 13.47 -13.85
C THR A 201 -2.02 13.06 -14.23
N LYS A 202 -2.22 12.72 -15.51
CA LYS A 202 -3.46 12.18 -16.03
C LYS A 202 -3.48 10.66 -15.81
N THR A 203 -4.64 10.11 -15.49
CA THR A 203 -4.80 8.67 -15.24
C THR A 203 -5.88 8.08 -16.15
N LYS A 204 -5.58 6.94 -16.78
CA LYS A 204 -6.51 6.19 -17.63
C LYS A 204 -6.52 4.71 -17.24
N PHE A 205 -7.68 4.08 -17.32
CA PHE A 205 -7.86 2.65 -17.10
C PHE A 205 -8.12 1.94 -18.43
N VAL A 206 -7.45 0.81 -18.66
CA VAL A 206 -7.57 0.01 -19.89
C VAL A 206 -7.80 -1.45 -19.49
N ASP A 207 -8.94 -2.00 -19.90
CA ASP A 207 -9.22 -3.43 -19.75
C ASP A 207 -8.36 -4.23 -20.73
N LYS A 208 -7.79 -5.36 -20.28
CA LYS A 208 -7.02 -6.30 -21.10
C LYS A 208 -7.78 -7.59 -21.34
#